data_AF-H5WXC0-F1
#
_entry.id   AF-H5WXC0-F1
#
_cell.length_a   1.000
_cell.length_b   1.000
_cell.length_c   1.000
_cell.angle_alpha   90.00
_cell.angle_beta   90.00
_cell.angle_gamma   90.00
#
_symmetry.space_group_name_H-M   'P 1'
#
loop_
_entity.id
_entity.type
_entity.pdbx_description
1 polymer ?
#
loop_
_entity_poly.entity_id
_entity_poly.type
_entity_poly.pdbx_seq_one_letter_code
_entity_poly.pdbx_strand_id
1 'polypeptide(L)'
;MAGGQDERRSELLRQGAEADGVELVEYESRHRPGTSAERRARRPVLLFWALAAVAGAAAIAHYIVWPWKYVPPQEPGYALYQAYTPLLGMWLGLSLIGVFGALINHVRRVLPKETAVQQRHPTGPSSEENREIFVATVEDAADNVGIRRRSVFGRAMGIGAGVAGASVAVIGVGGFVESPWQPGPRRGEADTLWHTGWYPEDGEKVYLRIETADPEQVALVRPGDIDPGGLLAVFPFRESERGNPQQLKEVLSRADNPATLFRFRPGERVEYRPDRAGMNYGDYYVFSRICTHLGCAVNLWEKQVNRLLCPCHQSQFDLNQYAKPIFGPAARPLPQLPISVDESGFFYATGDFTGPVGPTFWELPK
;
A
#
# COMPACT_ATOMS: atom_id res chain seq x y z
N MET A 1 7.51 -39.17 55.70
CA MET A 1 6.62 -37.99 55.72
C MET A 1 6.37 -37.35 54.35
N ALA A 2 7.10 -37.71 53.28
CA ALA A 2 6.90 -37.14 51.94
C ALA A 2 5.69 -37.73 51.15
N GLY A 3 5.21 -38.94 51.48
CA GLY A 3 4.11 -39.60 50.74
C GLY A 3 2.73 -38.96 50.92
N GLY A 4 2.38 -38.53 52.14
CA GLY A 4 1.03 -38.03 52.43
C GLY A 4 0.71 -36.62 51.90
N GLN A 5 1.73 -35.80 51.55
CA GLN A 5 1.50 -34.50 50.93
C GLN A 5 1.26 -34.60 49.42
N ASP A 6 1.88 -35.58 48.76
CA ASP A 6 1.73 -35.81 47.31
C ASP A 6 0.37 -36.45 46.98
N GLU A 7 -0.13 -37.33 47.86
CA GLU A 7 -1.47 -37.92 47.78
C GLU A 7 -2.56 -36.85 47.93
N ARG A 8 -2.48 -36.01 48.98
CA ARG A 8 -3.44 -34.91 49.20
C ARG A 8 -3.49 -33.93 48.03
N ARG A 9 -2.34 -33.62 47.43
CA ARG A 9 -2.26 -32.73 46.27
C ARG A 9 -2.93 -33.35 45.04
N SER A 10 -2.70 -34.64 44.81
CA SER A 10 -3.30 -35.38 43.68
C SER A 10 -4.81 -35.48 43.80
N GLU A 11 -5.32 -35.65 45.02
CA GLU A 11 -6.75 -35.68 45.30
C GLU A 11 -7.42 -34.32 45.06
N LEU A 12 -6.80 -33.23 45.49
CA LEU A 12 -7.29 -31.87 45.22
C LEU A 12 -7.32 -31.55 43.71
N LEU A 13 -6.35 -32.04 42.94
CA LEU A 13 -6.33 -31.87 41.48
C LEU A 13 -7.50 -32.58 40.80
N ARG A 14 -7.83 -33.79 41.26
CA ARG A 14 -9.00 -34.54 40.76
C ARG A 14 -10.31 -33.86 41.11
N GLN A 15 -10.48 -33.44 42.36
CA GLN A 15 -11.69 -32.73 42.80
C GLN A 15 -11.92 -31.44 42.01
N GLY A 16 -10.86 -30.68 41.72
CA GLY A 16 -10.95 -29.48 40.89
C GLY A 16 -11.37 -29.78 39.45
N ALA A 17 -10.78 -30.80 38.83
CA ALA A 17 -11.13 -31.20 37.47
C ALA A 17 -12.60 -31.68 37.39
N GLU A 18 -13.05 -32.47 38.36
CA GLU A 18 -14.43 -32.97 38.43
C GLU A 18 -15.46 -31.85 38.57
N ALA A 19 -15.13 -30.77 39.31
CA ALA A 19 -16.01 -29.61 39.45
C ALA A 19 -16.31 -28.92 38.10
N ASP A 20 -15.38 -28.99 37.15
CA ASP A 20 -15.51 -28.45 35.79
C ASP A 20 -15.98 -29.50 34.75
N GLY A 21 -16.39 -30.69 35.20
CA GLY A 21 -16.78 -31.79 34.33
C GLY A 21 -15.62 -32.39 33.53
N VAL A 22 -14.39 -32.26 34.04
CA VAL A 22 -13.16 -32.81 33.45
C VAL A 22 -12.74 -34.06 34.23
N GLU A 23 -12.68 -35.19 33.53
CA GLU A 23 -12.16 -36.44 34.07
C GLU A 23 -10.69 -36.63 33.66
N LEU A 24 -9.78 -36.70 34.64
CA LEU A 24 -8.36 -37.00 34.42
C LEU A 24 -8.14 -38.52 34.35
N VAL A 25 -8.10 -39.08 33.13
CA VAL A 25 -7.96 -40.52 32.85
C VAL A 25 -6.52 -41.00 33.05
N GLU A 26 -5.55 -40.23 32.57
CA GLU A 26 -4.12 -40.52 32.72
C GLU A 26 -3.43 -39.24 33.17
N TYR A 27 -2.67 -39.27 34.27
CA TYR A 27 -1.83 -38.17 34.71
C TYR A 27 -0.57 -38.72 35.39
N GLU A 28 0.39 -39.17 34.58
CA GLU A 28 1.59 -39.84 35.08
C GLU A 28 2.88 -39.25 34.49
N SER A 29 3.92 -39.21 35.31
CA SER A 29 5.26 -38.86 34.84
C SER A 29 5.73 -39.85 33.76
N ARG A 30 6.24 -39.33 32.63
CA ARG A 30 6.73 -40.17 31.51
C ARG A 30 7.90 -41.06 31.89
N HIS A 31 8.73 -40.60 32.84
CA HIS A 31 9.94 -41.28 33.27
C HIS A 31 10.05 -41.22 34.78
N ARG A 32 10.39 -42.34 35.41
CA ARG A 32 10.62 -42.40 36.85
C ARG A 32 11.82 -41.50 37.24
N PRO A 33 11.69 -40.70 38.31
CA PRO A 33 12.78 -39.82 38.77
C PRO A 33 14.09 -40.57 39.02
N GLY A 34 15.21 -39.98 38.62
CA GLY A 34 16.56 -40.50 38.85
C GLY A 34 17.03 -41.56 37.86
N THR A 35 16.20 -41.93 36.88
CA THR A 35 16.54 -42.97 35.90
C THR A 35 17.44 -42.48 34.77
N SER A 36 18.16 -43.40 34.11
CA SER A 36 18.95 -43.10 32.91
C SER A 36 18.06 -42.68 31.73
N ALA A 37 16.83 -43.19 31.67
CA ALA A 37 15.82 -42.81 30.68
C ALA A 37 15.42 -41.35 30.82
N GLU A 38 15.15 -40.88 32.04
CA GLU A 38 14.87 -39.46 32.32
C GLU A 38 16.04 -38.55 31.91
N ARG A 39 17.28 -38.92 32.27
CA ARG A 39 18.48 -38.17 31.85
C ARG A 39 18.61 -38.10 30.33
N ARG A 40 18.32 -39.21 29.63
CA ARG A 40 18.38 -39.27 28.16
C ARG A 40 17.27 -38.42 27.51
N ALA A 41 16.08 -38.38 28.10
CA ALA A 41 14.96 -37.56 27.64
C ALA A 41 15.22 -36.05 27.77
N ARG A 42 15.97 -35.63 28.80
CA ARG A 42 16.36 -34.22 29.03
C ARG A 42 17.46 -33.70 28.09
N ARG A 43 18.35 -34.56 27.58
CA ARG A 43 19.45 -34.18 26.66
C ARG A 43 19.03 -33.29 25.48
N PRO A 44 18.01 -33.64 24.67
CA PRO A 44 17.57 -32.79 23.55
C PRO A 44 17.05 -31.43 24.03
N VAL A 45 16.34 -31.37 25.16
CA VAL A 45 15.84 -30.11 25.73
C VAL A 45 17.01 -29.18 26.08
N LEU A 46 18.04 -29.73 26.74
CA LEU A 46 19.24 -28.99 27.08
C LEU A 46 20.04 -28.55 25.84
N LEU A 47 20.13 -29.42 24.82
CA LEU A 47 20.82 -29.09 23.57
C LEU A 47 20.16 -27.92 22.85
N PHE A 48 18.82 -27.90 22.77
CA PHE A 48 18.09 -26.80 22.14
C PHE A 48 18.15 -25.50 22.95
N TRP A 49 18.12 -25.56 24.29
CA TRP A 49 18.38 -24.38 25.13
C TRP A 49 19.82 -23.86 24.98
N ALA A 50 20.80 -24.75 24.87
CA ALA A 50 22.18 -24.36 24.60
C ALA A 50 22.32 -23.71 23.22
N LEU A 51 21.68 -24.26 22.18
CA LEU A 51 21.60 -23.63 20.86
C LEU A 51 20.98 -22.24 20.94
N ALA A 52 19.86 -22.09 21.67
CA ALA A 52 19.17 -20.81 21.85
C ALA A 52 20.10 -19.76 22.45
N ALA A 53 20.80 -20.12 23.53
CA ALA A 53 21.71 -19.24 24.25
C ALA A 53 22.94 -18.87 23.43
N VAL A 54 23.59 -19.84 22.78
CA VAL A 54 24.78 -19.61 21.96
C VAL A 54 24.45 -18.77 20.73
N ALA A 55 23.37 -19.11 20.01
CA ALA A 55 22.96 -18.36 18.83
C ALA A 55 22.47 -16.94 19.21
N GLY A 56 21.79 -16.78 20.34
CA GLY A 56 21.38 -15.47 20.85
C GLY A 56 22.57 -14.59 21.23
N ALA A 57 23.58 -15.17 21.91
CA ALA A 57 24.83 -14.48 22.21
C ALA A 57 25.60 -14.11 20.93
N ALA A 58 25.64 -15.01 19.94
CA ALA A 58 26.24 -14.74 18.64
C ALA A 58 25.50 -13.61 17.90
N ALA A 59 24.17 -13.54 17.97
CA ALA A 59 23.39 -12.45 17.40
C ALA A 59 23.75 -11.10 18.05
N ILE A 60 23.85 -11.05 19.38
CA ILE A 60 24.24 -9.85 20.12
C ILE A 60 25.67 -9.43 19.74
N ALA A 61 26.62 -10.36 19.73
CA ALA A 61 28.00 -10.08 19.35
C ALA A 61 28.10 -9.59 17.91
N HIS A 62 27.38 -10.23 16.98
CA HIS A 62 27.31 -9.83 15.58
C HIS A 62 26.70 -8.44 15.42
N TYR A 63 25.63 -8.12 16.15
CA TYR A 63 25.01 -6.80 16.12
C TYR A 63 25.97 -5.68 16.57
N ILE A 64 26.77 -5.93 17.60
CA ILE A 64 27.66 -4.93 18.22
C ILE A 64 28.98 -4.77 17.45
N VAL A 65 29.61 -5.89 17.07
CA VAL A 65 31.01 -5.90 16.61
C VAL A 65 31.13 -5.86 15.08
N TRP A 66 30.13 -6.36 14.35
CA TRP A 66 30.23 -6.50 12.90
C TRP A 66 30.15 -5.15 12.16
N PRO A 67 30.92 -4.93 11.08
CA PRO A 67 30.85 -3.70 10.29
C PRO A 67 29.52 -3.58 9.54
N TRP A 68 28.58 -2.85 10.13
CA TRP A 68 27.21 -2.66 9.61
C TRP A 68 27.04 -1.42 8.73
N LYS A 69 28.02 -0.50 8.73
CA LYS A 69 27.97 0.73 7.93
C LYS A 69 28.00 0.38 6.43
N TYR A 70 27.21 1.08 5.64
CA TYR A 70 27.19 0.91 4.19
C TYR A 70 28.58 1.09 3.59
N VAL A 71 28.96 0.13 2.76
CA VAL A 71 30.17 0.16 1.93
C VAL A 71 29.70 0.02 0.47
N PRO A 72 30.18 0.83 -0.47
CA PRO A 72 29.80 0.69 -1.87
C PRO A 72 30.38 -0.59 -2.48
N PRO A 73 29.76 -1.14 -3.56
CA PRO A 73 30.14 -2.44 -4.12
C PRO A 73 31.61 -2.58 -4.56
N GLN A 74 32.26 -1.46 -4.87
CA GLN A 74 33.63 -1.42 -5.41
C GLN A 74 34.70 -1.28 -4.30
N GLU A 75 34.31 -1.05 -3.05
CA GLU A 75 35.24 -0.83 -1.95
C GLU A 75 35.54 -2.12 -1.15
N PRO A 76 36.77 -2.25 -0.60
CA PRO A 76 37.11 -3.36 0.26
C PRO A 76 36.21 -3.35 1.51
N GLY A 77 35.62 -4.50 1.83
CA GLY A 77 34.68 -4.65 2.96
C GLY A 77 33.21 -4.74 2.56
N TYR A 78 32.86 -4.53 1.28
CA TYR A 78 31.49 -4.68 0.79
C TYR A 78 30.88 -6.06 1.11
N ALA A 79 31.67 -7.13 0.96
CA ALA A 79 31.22 -8.49 1.29
C ALA A 79 30.87 -8.65 2.79
N LEU A 80 31.62 -8.00 3.69
CA LEU A 80 31.31 -8.03 5.12
C LEU A 80 30.03 -7.23 5.41
N TYR A 81 29.87 -6.06 4.79
CA TYR A 81 28.63 -5.29 4.90
C TYR A 81 27.41 -6.08 4.42
N GLN A 82 27.47 -6.69 3.23
CA GLN A 82 26.38 -7.52 2.69
C GLN A 82 26.03 -8.69 3.61
N ALA A 83 27.02 -9.31 4.26
CA ALA A 83 26.81 -10.43 5.15
C ALA A 83 26.17 -10.04 6.49
N TYR A 84 26.15 -8.75 6.86
CA TYR A 84 25.66 -8.29 8.16
C TYR A 84 24.20 -8.74 8.42
N THR A 85 23.27 -8.33 7.56
CA THR A 85 21.83 -8.59 7.75
C THR A 85 21.48 -10.09 7.66
N PRO A 86 21.96 -10.86 6.66
CA PRO A 86 21.68 -12.30 6.59
C PRO A 86 22.21 -13.06 7.81
N LEU A 87 23.44 -12.76 8.27
CA LEU A 87 24.02 -13.45 9.43
C LEU A 87 23.31 -13.08 10.73
N LEU A 88 22.92 -11.81 10.91
CA LEU A 88 22.11 -11.39 12.05
C LEU A 88 20.79 -12.15 12.10
N GLY A 89 20.09 -12.23 10.95
CA GLY A 89 18.85 -12.99 10.81
C GLY A 89 19.04 -14.48 11.08
N MET A 90 20.14 -15.07 10.59
CA MET A 90 20.48 -16.47 10.84
C MET A 90 20.69 -16.75 12.35
N TRP A 91 21.46 -15.91 13.05
CA TRP A 91 21.71 -16.09 14.48
C TRP A 91 20.43 -15.94 15.32
N LEU A 92 19.62 -14.92 15.03
CA LEU A 92 18.32 -14.73 15.69
C LEU A 92 17.36 -15.90 15.39
N GLY A 93 17.30 -16.34 14.13
CA GLY A 93 16.48 -17.47 13.71
C GLY A 93 16.89 -18.77 14.41
N LEU A 94 18.19 -19.07 14.47
CA LEU A 94 18.72 -20.23 15.21
C LEU A 94 18.42 -20.13 16.71
N SER A 95 18.46 -18.93 17.28
CA SER A 95 18.10 -18.72 18.69
C SER A 95 16.64 -19.09 18.95
N LEU A 96 15.72 -18.61 18.12
CA LEU A 96 14.30 -18.94 18.21
C LEU A 96 14.01 -20.42 17.95
N ILE A 97 14.64 -21.02 16.95
CA ILE A 97 14.56 -22.47 16.70
C ILE A 97 15.05 -23.25 17.94
N GLY A 98 16.11 -22.77 18.60
CA GLY A 98 16.55 -23.26 19.89
C GLY A 98 15.44 -23.22 20.95
N VAL A 99 14.82 -22.06 21.17
CA VAL A 99 13.74 -21.91 22.17
C VAL A 99 12.55 -22.81 21.87
N PHE A 100 12.00 -22.75 20.65
CA PHE A 100 10.84 -23.57 20.28
C PHE A 100 11.16 -25.06 20.27
N GLY A 101 12.35 -25.45 19.77
CA GLY A 101 12.83 -26.81 19.83
C GLY A 101 12.93 -27.33 21.27
N ALA A 102 13.40 -26.49 22.19
CA ALA A 102 13.48 -26.84 23.60
C ALA A 102 12.08 -27.03 24.22
N LEU A 103 11.16 -26.10 23.98
CA LEU A 103 9.78 -26.16 24.49
C LEU A 103 9.03 -27.39 23.96
N ILE A 104 9.09 -27.65 22.65
CA ILE A 104 8.45 -28.83 22.03
C ILE A 104 9.02 -30.12 22.62
N ASN A 105 10.34 -30.22 22.76
CA ASN A 105 10.96 -31.40 23.37
C ASN A 105 10.63 -31.51 24.86
N HIS A 106 10.47 -30.39 25.57
CA HIS A 106 10.05 -30.38 26.97
C HIS A 106 8.64 -30.96 27.12
N VAL A 107 7.68 -30.50 26.30
CA VAL A 107 6.31 -31.03 26.28
C VAL A 107 6.29 -32.51 25.88
N ARG A 108 6.99 -32.89 24.81
CA ARG A 108 6.93 -34.26 24.26
C ARG A 108 7.69 -35.30 25.07
N ARG A 109 8.77 -34.91 25.77
CA ARG A 109 9.69 -35.86 26.41
C ARG A 109 9.78 -35.73 27.93
N VAL A 110 9.43 -34.58 28.50
CA VAL A 110 9.61 -34.31 29.95
C VAL A 110 8.28 -34.17 30.67
N LEU A 111 7.34 -33.38 30.13
CA LEU A 111 6.03 -33.19 30.77
C LEU A 111 5.28 -34.52 30.94
N PRO A 112 4.50 -34.67 32.03
CA PRO A 112 3.67 -35.84 32.24
C PRO A 112 2.72 -36.07 31.06
N LYS A 113 2.34 -37.32 30.85
CA LYS A 113 1.24 -37.62 29.93
C LYS A 113 -0.05 -37.31 30.66
N GLU A 114 -0.85 -36.45 30.05
CA GLU A 114 -2.17 -36.11 30.53
C GLU A 114 -3.20 -36.49 29.47
N THR A 115 -4.13 -37.36 29.83
CA THR A 115 -5.32 -37.65 29.05
C THR A 115 -6.51 -37.20 29.88
N ALA A 116 -7.14 -36.10 29.46
CA ALA A 116 -8.31 -35.55 30.12
C ALA A 116 -9.53 -35.65 29.19
N VAL A 117 -10.65 -36.10 29.74
CA VAL A 117 -11.94 -36.17 29.03
C VAL A 117 -12.85 -35.12 29.65
N GLN A 118 -13.11 -34.05 28.90
CA GLN A 118 -14.11 -33.07 29.28
C GLN A 118 -15.40 -33.32 28.51
N GLN A 119 -16.49 -33.54 29.23
CA GLN A 119 -17.81 -33.61 28.60
C GLN A 119 -18.16 -32.22 28.08
N ARG A 120 -18.32 -32.10 26.76
CA ARG A 120 -18.75 -30.83 26.16
C ARG A 120 -20.20 -30.59 26.57
N HIS A 121 -20.49 -29.35 26.96
CA HIS A 121 -21.87 -28.91 27.03
C HIS A 121 -22.55 -29.17 25.67
N PRO A 122 -23.85 -29.53 25.66
CA PRO A 122 -24.57 -29.83 24.43
C PRO A 122 -24.36 -28.71 23.40
N THR A 123 -23.98 -29.06 22.17
CA THR A 123 -23.80 -28.11 21.06
C THR A 123 -25.13 -27.58 20.49
N GLY A 124 -26.17 -27.59 21.32
CA GLY A 124 -27.51 -27.14 20.98
C GLY A 124 -27.83 -25.80 21.65
N PRO A 125 -29.08 -25.34 21.53
CA PRO A 125 -29.56 -24.22 22.31
C PRO A 125 -29.35 -24.47 23.81
N SER A 126 -29.23 -23.40 24.58
CA SER A 126 -29.41 -23.47 26.04
C SER A 126 -30.72 -24.21 26.36
N SER A 127 -30.80 -24.80 27.56
CA SER A 127 -32.02 -25.48 28.02
C SER A 127 -33.27 -24.64 27.80
N GLU A 128 -34.40 -25.28 27.55
CA GLU A 128 -35.69 -24.62 27.37
C GLU A 128 -35.99 -23.67 28.54
N GLU A 129 -35.76 -24.14 29.76
CA GLU A 129 -35.82 -23.34 30.99
C GLU A 129 -34.96 -22.06 30.92
N ASN A 130 -33.68 -22.15 30.52
CA ASN A 130 -32.82 -20.97 30.43
C ASN A 130 -33.29 -20.00 29.35
N ARG A 131 -33.84 -20.51 28.25
CA ARG A 131 -34.38 -19.68 27.17
C ARG A 131 -35.67 -18.98 27.61
N GLU A 132 -36.55 -19.70 28.30
CA GLU A 132 -37.77 -19.15 28.88
C GLU A 132 -37.46 -18.09 29.95
N ILE A 133 -36.52 -18.38 30.85
CA ILE A 133 -36.04 -17.42 31.86
C ILE A 133 -35.47 -16.18 31.17
N PHE A 134 -34.66 -16.33 30.13
CA PHE A 134 -34.11 -15.21 29.38
C PHE A 134 -35.20 -14.36 28.72
N VAL A 135 -36.12 -15.00 28.00
CA VAL A 135 -37.24 -14.31 27.33
C VAL A 135 -38.11 -13.59 28.36
N ALA A 136 -38.54 -14.28 29.42
CA ALA A 136 -39.35 -13.69 30.48
C ALA A 136 -38.64 -12.51 31.15
N THR A 137 -37.33 -12.61 31.40
CA THR A 137 -36.54 -11.52 31.98
C THR A 137 -36.48 -10.31 31.04
N VAL A 138 -36.28 -10.52 29.74
CA VAL A 138 -36.21 -9.43 28.74
C VAL A 138 -37.59 -8.79 28.52
N GLU A 139 -38.65 -9.59 28.45
CA GLU A 139 -40.02 -9.12 28.29
C GLU A 139 -40.51 -8.35 29.51
N ASP A 140 -40.32 -8.89 30.72
CA ASP A 140 -40.66 -8.21 31.97
C ASP A 140 -39.92 -6.86 32.08
N ALA A 141 -38.62 -6.84 31.77
CA ALA A 141 -37.85 -5.61 31.73
C ALA A 141 -38.44 -4.62 30.70
N ALA A 142 -38.75 -5.07 29.47
CA ALA A 142 -39.31 -4.22 28.42
C ALA A 142 -40.68 -3.63 28.81
N ASP A 143 -41.55 -4.43 29.43
CA ASP A 143 -42.89 -4.01 29.84
C ASP A 143 -42.85 -3.08 31.06
N ASN A 144 -41.97 -3.36 32.04
CA ASN A 144 -41.82 -2.55 33.25
C ASN A 144 -41.15 -1.20 32.98
N VAL A 145 -40.18 -1.16 32.06
CA VAL A 145 -39.50 0.07 31.60
C VAL A 145 -40.48 1.09 31.01
N GLY A 146 -41.63 0.65 30.49
CA GLY A 146 -42.75 1.54 30.20
C GLY A 146 -42.61 2.44 28.98
N ILE A 147 -41.61 2.19 28.14
CA ILE A 147 -41.41 2.92 26.87
C ILE A 147 -42.59 2.67 25.93
N ARG A 148 -43.11 1.43 25.86
CA ARG A 148 -44.26 1.06 25.02
C ARG A 148 -45.56 1.77 25.43
N ARG A 149 -45.83 1.89 26.73
CA ARG A 149 -47.04 2.56 27.27
C ARG A 149 -46.97 4.10 27.19
N ARG A 150 -45.76 4.68 27.05
CA ARG A 150 -45.53 6.13 26.94
C ARG A 150 -45.08 6.49 25.53
N SER A 151 -46.01 6.43 24.57
CA SER A 151 -45.73 6.59 23.14
C SER A 151 -45.01 7.89 22.77
N VAL A 152 -45.34 9.01 23.43
CA VAL A 152 -44.65 10.30 23.21
C VAL A 152 -43.21 10.25 23.70
N PHE A 153 -42.97 9.67 24.88
CA PHE A 153 -41.63 9.52 25.45
C PHE A 153 -40.74 8.61 24.59
N GLY A 154 -41.25 7.44 24.16
CA GLY A 154 -40.53 6.54 23.28
C GLY A 154 -40.19 7.16 21.92
N ARG A 155 -41.13 7.91 21.31
CA ARG A 155 -40.89 8.67 20.07
C ARG A 155 -39.83 9.76 20.25
N ALA A 156 -39.91 10.51 21.36
CA ALA A 156 -38.92 11.54 21.67
C ALA A 156 -37.52 10.94 21.86
N MET A 157 -37.38 9.83 22.57
CA MET A 157 -36.10 9.12 22.69
C MET A 157 -35.59 8.61 21.34
N GLY A 158 -36.46 8.00 20.51
CA GLY A 158 -36.08 7.49 19.20
C GLY A 158 -35.60 8.60 18.26
N ILE A 159 -36.30 9.73 18.22
CA ILE A 159 -35.89 10.91 17.45
C ILE A 159 -34.58 11.48 18.02
N GLY A 160 -34.47 11.64 19.33
CA GLY A 160 -33.27 12.18 19.98
C GLY A 160 -32.03 11.33 19.72
N ALA A 161 -32.14 10.01 19.92
CA ALA A 161 -31.06 9.06 19.62
C ALA A 161 -30.76 8.99 18.12
N GLY A 162 -31.78 9.04 17.26
CA GLY A 162 -31.62 9.04 15.80
C GLY A 162 -30.91 10.28 15.29
N VAL A 163 -31.29 11.47 15.76
CA VAL A 163 -30.62 12.73 15.42
C VAL A 163 -29.20 12.74 15.97
N ALA A 164 -28.99 12.38 17.24
CA ALA A 164 -27.65 12.33 17.82
C ALA A 164 -26.73 11.36 17.06
N GLY A 165 -27.23 10.16 16.73
CA GLY A 165 -26.51 9.17 15.94
C GLY A 165 -26.19 9.66 14.53
N ALA A 166 -27.16 10.28 13.84
CA ALA A 166 -26.96 10.87 12.53
C ALA A 166 -25.95 12.03 12.58
N SER A 167 -26.00 12.88 13.60
CA SER A 167 -25.02 13.96 13.79
C SER A 167 -23.61 13.43 13.98
N VAL A 168 -23.42 12.39 14.80
CA VAL A 168 -22.12 11.73 14.97
C VAL A 168 -21.65 11.11 13.65
N ALA A 169 -22.53 10.47 12.88
CA ALA A 169 -22.19 9.91 11.58
C ALA A 169 -21.79 11.00 10.57
N VAL A 170 -22.55 12.10 10.49
CA VAL A 170 -22.26 13.22 9.59
C VAL A 170 -20.97 13.93 9.99
N ILE A 171 -20.70 14.14 11.27
CA ILE A 171 -19.43 14.75 11.71
C ILE A 171 -18.26 13.78 11.49
N GLY A 172 -18.45 12.51 11.83
CA GLY A 172 -17.42 11.47 11.73
C GLY A 172 -17.05 11.12 10.30
N VAL A 173 -18.00 11.18 9.36
CA VAL A 173 -17.77 10.85 7.93
C VAL A 173 -17.65 12.11 7.07
N GLY A 174 -18.39 13.16 7.36
CA GLY A 174 -18.48 14.36 6.53
C GLY A 174 -17.15 15.10 6.36
N GLY A 175 -16.25 15.01 7.35
CA GLY A 175 -14.89 15.54 7.22
C GLY A 175 -14.03 14.83 6.15
N PHE A 176 -14.40 13.61 5.74
CA PHE A 176 -13.74 12.86 4.67
C PHE A 176 -14.43 13.02 3.30
N VAL A 177 -15.56 13.73 3.24
CA VAL A 177 -16.30 13.97 2.00
C VAL A 177 -15.90 15.33 1.43
N GLU A 178 -14.95 15.32 0.51
CA GLU A 178 -14.53 16.51 -0.23
C GLU A 178 -15.31 16.65 -1.54
N SER A 179 -15.45 17.89 -2.02
CA SER A 179 -15.96 18.11 -3.37
C SER A 179 -14.78 18.07 -4.35
N PRO A 180 -14.78 17.17 -5.35
CA PRO A 180 -13.71 17.06 -6.34
C PRO A 180 -13.65 18.25 -7.32
N TRP A 181 -14.60 19.18 -7.21
CA TRP A 181 -14.77 20.34 -8.09
C TRP A 181 -14.55 21.67 -7.36
N GLN A 182 -13.95 21.65 -6.16
CA GLN A 182 -13.60 22.90 -5.49
C GLN A 182 -12.49 23.62 -6.26
N PRO A 183 -12.59 24.96 -6.42
CA PRO A 183 -11.48 25.75 -6.94
C PRO A 183 -10.23 25.49 -6.11
N GLY A 184 -9.15 25.06 -6.75
CA GLY A 184 -7.91 24.81 -6.04
C GLY A 184 -7.17 26.10 -5.70
N PRO A 185 -6.22 26.04 -4.74
CA PRO A 185 -5.58 27.21 -4.18
C PRO A 185 -4.63 27.93 -5.15
N ARG A 186 -4.21 27.28 -6.25
CA ARG A 186 -3.27 27.87 -7.21
C ARG A 186 -3.93 28.51 -8.42
N ARG A 187 -4.91 27.82 -9.02
CA ARG A 187 -5.51 28.20 -10.31
C ARG A 187 -7.02 28.38 -10.27
N GLY A 188 -7.61 28.43 -9.08
CA GLY A 188 -9.05 28.51 -8.90
C GLY A 188 -9.77 27.35 -9.60
N GLU A 189 -10.76 27.66 -10.42
CA GLU A 189 -11.57 26.67 -11.17
C GLU A 189 -10.73 25.82 -12.14
N ALA A 190 -9.55 26.31 -12.55
CA ALA A 190 -8.63 25.59 -13.42
C ALA A 190 -7.74 24.56 -12.69
N ASP A 191 -7.88 24.39 -11.38
CA ASP A 191 -7.14 23.38 -10.61
C ASP A 191 -8.04 22.16 -10.33
N THR A 192 -8.61 21.60 -11.40
CA THR A 192 -9.52 20.43 -11.38
C THR A 192 -9.01 19.36 -12.35
N LEU A 193 -9.67 18.19 -12.40
CA LEU A 193 -9.31 17.10 -13.34
C LEU A 193 -9.42 17.49 -14.83
N TRP A 194 -10.03 18.63 -15.14
CA TRP A 194 -10.20 19.14 -16.50
C TRP A 194 -8.97 19.84 -17.06
N HIS A 195 -8.07 20.29 -16.18
CA HIS A 195 -7.00 21.19 -16.51
C HIS A 195 -5.69 20.76 -15.85
N THR A 196 -4.59 20.95 -16.56
CA THR A 196 -3.27 20.52 -16.10
C THR A 196 -2.35 21.71 -15.82
N GLY A 197 -1.12 21.43 -15.38
CA GLY A 197 -0.05 22.44 -15.31
C GLY A 197 0.18 23.23 -16.60
N TRP A 198 -0.25 22.70 -17.74
CA TRP A 198 -0.15 23.33 -19.07
C TRP A 198 -1.25 24.34 -19.40
N TYR A 199 -2.32 24.40 -18.60
CA TYR A 199 -3.39 25.37 -18.79
C TYR A 199 -2.83 26.80 -18.80
N PRO A 200 -3.09 27.61 -19.85
CA PRO A 200 -2.55 28.96 -19.97
C PRO A 200 -3.20 29.92 -18.95
N GLU A 201 -2.37 30.70 -18.27
CA GLU A 201 -2.79 31.68 -17.25
C GLU A 201 -2.26 33.05 -17.66
N ASP A 202 -3.12 34.07 -17.61
CA ASP A 202 -2.77 35.48 -17.81
C ASP A 202 -1.96 35.80 -19.09
N GLY A 203 -2.05 34.93 -20.11
CA GLY A 203 -1.32 35.06 -21.38
C GLY A 203 0.17 34.73 -21.29
N GLU A 204 0.65 34.22 -20.16
CA GLU A 204 2.05 33.79 -19.99
C GLU A 204 2.31 32.46 -20.72
N LYS A 205 3.40 32.41 -21.49
CA LYS A 205 3.87 31.22 -22.20
C LYS A 205 4.27 30.12 -21.21
N VAL A 206 3.77 28.91 -21.45
CA VAL A 206 4.19 27.71 -20.72
C VAL A 206 5.24 26.98 -21.54
N TYR A 207 6.50 27.11 -21.14
CA TYR A 207 7.62 26.49 -21.83
C TYR A 207 7.72 25.00 -21.54
N LEU A 208 8.26 24.26 -22.50
CA LEU A 208 8.67 22.88 -22.30
C LEU A 208 10.06 22.87 -21.65
N ARG A 209 10.17 22.28 -20.46
CA ARG A 209 11.46 22.01 -19.81
C ARG A 209 11.71 20.52 -19.63
N ILE A 210 12.98 20.13 -19.58
CA ILE A 210 13.39 18.80 -19.09
C ILE A 210 13.62 18.84 -17.58
N GLU A 211 13.44 17.70 -16.93
CA GLU A 211 13.86 17.51 -15.55
C GLU A 211 15.37 17.24 -15.50
N THR A 212 16.09 18.10 -14.79
CA THR A 212 17.51 17.96 -14.45
C THR A 212 17.66 17.32 -13.06
N ALA A 213 18.86 16.86 -12.71
CA ALA A 213 19.12 16.31 -11.36
C ALA A 213 18.87 17.34 -10.24
N ASP A 214 18.92 18.63 -10.57
CA ASP A 214 18.55 19.75 -9.72
C ASP A 214 17.28 20.42 -10.27
N PRO A 215 16.12 20.37 -9.58
CA PRO A 215 14.86 21.01 -9.99
C PRO A 215 14.94 22.53 -10.21
N GLU A 216 15.90 23.21 -9.59
CA GLU A 216 16.09 24.66 -9.73
C GLU A 216 16.79 25.02 -11.05
N GLN A 217 17.51 24.07 -11.63
CA GLN A 217 18.18 24.24 -12.91
C GLN A 217 17.18 24.11 -14.07
N VAL A 218 16.56 25.22 -14.45
CA VAL A 218 15.60 25.24 -15.58
C VAL A 218 16.34 25.06 -16.92
N ALA A 219 16.10 23.92 -17.58
CA ALA A 219 16.58 23.63 -18.93
C ALA A 219 15.40 23.56 -19.92
N LEU A 220 15.26 24.61 -20.73
CA LEU A 220 14.21 24.72 -21.76
C LEU A 220 14.58 23.96 -23.04
N VAL A 221 13.57 23.47 -23.75
CA VAL A 221 13.75 22.61 -24.93
C VAL A 221 13.65 23.40 -26.23
N ARG A 222 14.59 23.16 -27.14
CA ARG A 222 14.64 23.68 -28.52
C ARG A 222 14.40 22.56 -29.53
N PRO A 223 13.98 22.88 -30.77
CA PRO A 223 13.85 21.87 -31.84
C PRO A 223 15.12 21.06 -32.09
N GLY A 224 16.31 21.67 -31.94
CA GLY A 224 17.60 21.01 -32.14
C GLY A 224 18.00 20.01 -31.06
N ASP A 225 17.29 19.95 -29.92
CA ASP A 225 17.68 19.10 -28.77
C ASP A 225 17.22 17.64 -28.92
N ILE A 226 16.47 17.32 -29.98
CA ILE A 226 15.91 15.99 -30.23
C ILE A 226 16.14 15.55 -31.68
N ASP A 227 16.80 14.40 -31.82
CA ASP A 227 17.04 13.78 -33.12
C ASP A 227 15.73 13.27 -33.75
N PRO A 228 15.65 13.17 -35.08
CA PRO A 228 14.52 12.55 -35.75
C PRO A 228 14.27 11.11 -35.29
N GLY A 229 13.00 10.80 -35.02
CA GLY A 229 12.61 9.55 -34.38
C GLY A 229 13.14 9.45 -32.96
N GLY A 230 13.27 10.59 -32.24
CA GLY A 230 13.68 10.74 -30.85
C GLY A 230 12.51 11.06 -29.92
N LEU A 231 12.72 10.97 -28.61
CA LEU A 231 11.72 11.21 -27.56
C LEU A 231 12.36 11.90 -26.36
N LEU A 232 11.69 12.91 -25.80
CA LEU A 232 12.05 13.59 -24.56
C LEU A 232 10.85 13.69 -23.62
N ALA A 233 11.09 13.45 -22.33
CA ALA A 233 10.11 13.76 -21.29
C ALA A 233 10.20 15.26 -20.99
N VAL A 234 9.05 15.95 -21.00
CA VAL A 234 8.97 17.39 -20.78
C VAL A 234 7.90 17.71 -19.74
N PHE A 235 8.10 18.83 -19.05
CA PHE A 235 7.24 19.35 -18.00
C PHE A 235 6.91 20.82 -18.29
N PRO A 236 5.77 21.34 -17.80
CA PRO A 236 5.46 22.74 -17.94
C PRO A 236 6.44 23.58 -17.13
N PHE A 237 6.69 24.80 -17.59
CA PHE A 237 7.47 25.79 -16.87
C PHE A 237 6.99 27.19 -17.22
N ARG A 238 6.77 28.00 -16.19
CA ARG A 238 6.46 29.42 -16.30
C ARG A 238 7.65 30.25 -15.82
N GLU A 239 7.92 31.37 -16.48
CA GLU A 239 9.03 32.25 -16.06
C GLU A 239 8.75 32.84 -14.67
N SER A 240 7.48 33.02 -14.29
CA SER A 240 7.07 33.44 -12.95
C SER A 240 7.47 32.46 -11.84
N GLU A 241 7.69 31.18 -12.16
CA GLU A 241 8.09 30.13 -11.19
C GLU A 241 9.60 30.12 -10.94
N ARG A 242 10.39 30.86 -11.75
CA ARG A 242 11.85 30.89 -11.65
C ARG A 242 12.29 31.43 -10.29
N GLY A 243 13.21 30.71 -9.65
CA GLY A 243 13.74 31.09 -8.33
C GLY A 243 12.81 30.76 -7.16
N ASN A 244 11.73 30.01 -7.39
CA ASN A 244 10.87 29.46 -6.34
C ASN A 244 11.00 27.92 -6.28
N PRO A 245 11.88 27.38 -5.41
CA PRO A 245 12.15 25.94 -5.35
C PRO A 245 10.91 25.09 -5.06
N GLN A 246 10.00 25.61 -4.23
CA GLN A 246 8.77 24.91 -3.85
C GLN A 246 7.84 24.76 -5.05
N GLN A 247 7.60 25.84 -5.80
CA GLN A 247 6.76 25.78 -7.01
C GLN A 247 7.37 24.89 -8.09
N LEU A 248 8.69 25.00 -8.33
CA LEU A 248 9.37 24.18 -9.34
C LEU A 248 9.28 22.70 -9.01
N LYS A 249 9.40 22.32 -7.73
CA LYS A 249 9.22 20.94 -7.26
C LYS A 249 7.77 20.48 -7.41
N GLU A 250 6.80 21.32 -7.04
CA GLU A 250 5.39 21.01 -7.15
C GLU A 250 5.00 20.70 -8.60
N VAL A 251 5.48 21.50 -9.55
CA VAL A 251 5.26 21.31 -10.98
C VAL A 251 5.82 19.97 -11.48
N LEU A 252 7.03 19.57 -11.06
CA LEU A 252 7.60 18.27 -11.42
C LEU A 252 6.84 17.10 -10.79
N SER A 253 6.29 17.31 -9.58
CA SER A 253 5.60 16.26 -8.81
C SER A 253 4.13 16.07 -9.18
N ARG A 254 3.52 17.03 -9.87
CA ARG A 254 2.09 16.97 -10.22
C ARG A 254 1.86 15.86 -11.26
N ALA A 255 0.96 14.94 -10.96
CA ALA A 255 0.85 13.66 -11.67
C ALA A 255 0.41 13.78 -13.14
N ASP A 256 -0.30 14.85 -13.52
CA ASP A 256 -0.85 15.11 -14.85
C ASP A 256 0.04 16.02 -15.72
N ASN A 257 1.16 16.52 -15.18
CA ASN A 257 2.10 17.40 -15.89
C ASN A 257 3.04 16.70 -16.88
N PRO A 258 3.56 15.48 -16.62
CA PRO A 258 4.53 14.86 -17.51
C PRO A 258 3.97 14.67 -18.92
N ALA A 259 4.69 15.19 -19.91
CA ALA A 259 4.40 15.03 -21.32
C ALA A 259 5.60 14.41 -22.05
N THR A 260 5.34 13.92 -23.25
CA THR A 260 6.33 13.29 -24.11
C THR A 260 6.40 14.07 -25.41
N LEU A 261 7.50 14.80 -25.63
CA LEU A 261 7.86 15.40 -26.90
C LEU A 261 8.50 14.33 -27.79
N PHE A 262 7.89 14.09 -28.94
CA PHE A 262 8.32 13.13 -29.94
C PHE A 262 8.56 13.84 -31.27
N ARG A 263 9.65 13.49 -31.96
CA ARG A 263 9.96 14.00 -33.30
C ARG A 263 9.88 12.85 -34.30
N PHE A 264 9.00 12.94 -35.30
CA PHE A 264 8.92 11.96 -36.37
C PHE A 264 10.17 11.98 -37.26
N ARG A 265 10.47 10.86 -37.93
CA ARG A 265 11.55 10.84 -38.93
C ARG A 265 11.06 11.49 -40.23
N PRO A 266 11.95 12.12 -41.02
CA PRO A 266 11.60 12.61 -42.35
C PRO A 266 10.96 11.49 -43.20
N GLY A 267 9.81 11.78 -43.81
CA GLY A 267 9.10 10.85 -44.68
C GLY A 267 8.17 9.84 -43.97
N GLU A 268 8.15 9.80 -42.63
CA GLU A 268 7.13 9.04 -41.89
C GLU A 268 5.75 9.67 -42.09
N ARG A 269 4.73 8.81 -42.26
CA ARG A 269 3.35 9.24 -42.44
C ARG A 269 2.61 9.17 -41.11
N VAL A 270 2.18 10.34 -40.63
CA VAL A 270 1.20 10.45 -39.56
C VAL A 270 -0.19 10.49 -40.19
N GLU A 271 -1.16 9.80 -39.60
CA GLU A 271 -2.57 9.92 -39.99
C GLU A 271 -2.98 11.40 -39.99
N TYR A 272 -3.80 11.84 -40.93
CA TYR A 272 -4.28 13.22 -40.93
C TYR A 272 -5.58 13.33 -40.13
N ARG A 273 -5.59 14.19 -39.10
CA ARG A 273 -6.76 14.49 -38.27
C ARG A 273 -7.09 15.99 -38.33
N PRO A 274 -8.21 16.40 -38.93
CA PRO A 274 -8.60 17.81 -39.01
C PRO A 274 -8.73 18.48 -37.63
N ASP A 275 -9.22 17.75 -36.63
CA ASP A 275 -9.36 18.20 -35.23
C ASP A 275 -8.03 18.43 -34.51
N ARG A 276 -6.91 18.01 -35.12
CA ARG A 276 -5.55 18.14 -34.59
C ARG A 276 -4.64 19.01 -35.47
N ALA A 277 -5.18 19.59 -36.54
CA ALA A 277 -4.41 20.41 -37.47
C ALA A 277 -3.83 21.64 -36.75
N GLY A 278 -2.52 21.85 -36.88
CA GLY A 278 -1.82 23.00 -36.29
C GLY A 278 -1.44 22.85 -34.81
N MET A 279 -1.66 21.68 -34.20
CA MET A 279 -1.23 21.42 -32.81
C MET A 279 0.25 21.00 -32.71
N ASN A 280 0.82 20.47 -33.79
CA ASN A 280 2.22 20.12 -33.89
C ASN A 280 3.03 21.27 -34.50
N TYR A 281 4.31 21.34 -34.16
CA TYR A 281 5.27 22.20 -34.83
C TYR A 281 6.10 21.34 -35.78
N GLY A 282 5.85 21.41 -37.10
CA GLY A 282 6.56 20.56 -38.07
C GLY A 282 6.39 19.06 -37.79
N ASP A 283 7.50 18.35 -37.63
CA ASP A 283 7.57 16.92 -37.27
C ASP A 283 7.53 16.65 -35.75
N TYR A 284 7.29 17.66 -34.92
CA TYR A 284 7.29 17.58 -33.46
C TYR A 284 5.88 17.51 -32.87
N TYR A 285 5.62 16.47 -32.08
CA TYR A 285 4.33 16.18 -31.47
C TYR A 285 4.52 15.99 -29.98
N VAL A 286 3.57 16.47 -29.18
CA VAL A 286 3.59 16.27 -27.73
C VAL A 286 2.32 15.56 -27.30
N PHE A 287 2.48 14.45 -26.58
CA PHE A 287 1.38 13.71 -25.98
C PHE A 287 1.58 13.62 -24.48
N SER A 288 0.49 13.49 -23.71
CA SER A 288 0.63 13.21 -22.28
C SER A 288 1.42 11.93 -22.06
N ARG A 289 2.29 11.94 -21.05
CA ARG A 289 3.03 10.75 -20.63
C ARG A 289 2.19 9.88 -19.70
N ILE A 290 0.95 10.23 -19.40
CA ILE A 290 0.13 9.56 -18.39
C ILE A 290 -0.91 8.66 -19.07
N CYS A 291 -0.86 7.36 -18.75
CA CYS A 291 -1.73 6.36 -19.35
C CYS A 291 -3.21 6.61 -19.00
N THR A 292 -4.05 6.59 -20.03
CA THR A 292 -5.51 6.81 -19.92
C THR A 292 -6.28 5.67 -19.25
N HIS A 293 -5.62 4.56 -18.92
CA HIS A 293 -6.22 3.46 -18.17
C HIS A 293 -6.22 3.75 -16.66
N LEU A 294 -5.04 3.68 -16.01
CA LEU A 294 -4.87 3.79 -14.56
C LEU A 294 -3.73 4.75 -14.16
N GLY A 295 -3.29 5.64 -15.05
CA GLY A 295 -2.43 6.77 -14.68
C GLY A 295 -0.94 6.49 -14.58
N CYS A 296 -0.46 5.28 -14.90
CA CYS A 296 0.98 5.02 -14.97
C CYS A 296 1.67 5.86 -16.05
N ALA A 297 2.92 6.25 -15.80
CA ALA A 297 3.75 6.89 -16.80
C ALA A 297 4.07 5.92 -17.97
N VAL A 298 3.74 6.34 -19.19
CA VAL A 298 4.06 5.66 -20.45
C VAL A 298 5.49 6.03 -20.83
N ASN A 299 6.45 5.23 -20.40
CA ASN A 299 7.88 5.56 -20.49
C ASN A 299 8.70 4.61 -21.39
N LEU A 300 8.12 3.49 -21.82
CA LEU A 300 8.76 2.57 -22.74
C LEU A 300 8.38 2.93 -24.18
N TRP A 301 9.31 2.76 -25.11
CA TRP A 301 9.10 3.18 -26.50
C TRP A 301 9.82 2.26 -27.47
N GLU A 302 9.07 1.77 -28.46
CA GLU A 302 9.59 1.02 -29.59
C GLU A 302 9.87 1.98 -30.74
N LYS A 303 11.14 2.35 -30.91
CA LYS A 303 11.59 3.36 -31.88
C LYS A 303 11.23 3.00 -33.32
N GLN A 304 11.29 1.74 -33.68
CA GLN A 304 11.17 1.27 -35.07
C GLN A 304 9.75 1.46 -35.62
N VAL A 305 8.73 1.38 -34.74
CA VAL A 305 7.30 1.42 -35.13
C VAL A 305 6.55 2.58 -34.49
N ASN A 306 7.25 3.50 -33.81
CA ASN A 306 6.71 4.67 -33.13
C ASN A 306 5.57 4.32 -32.15
N ARG A 307 5.81 3.35 -31.26
CA ARG A 307 4.83 2.95 -30.23
C ARG A 307 5.30 3.29 -28.84
N LEU A 308 4.43 3.89 -28.05
CA LEU A 308 4.64 4.06 -26.62
C LEU A 308 3.99 2.91 -25.84
N LEU A 309 4.67 2.40 -24.82
CA LEU A 309 4.21 1.27 -24.02
C LEU A 309 4.13 1.67 -22.54
N CYS A 310 2.99 1.33 -21.93
CA CYS A 310 2.79 1.46 -20.50
C CYS A 310 3.34 0.22 -19.79
N PRO A 311 4.32 0.35 -18.87
CA PRO A 311 4.95 -0.80 -18.21
C PRO A 311 4.02 -1.53 -17.24
N CYS A 312 2.94 -0.87 -16.78
CA CYS A 312 2.05 -1.45 -15.76
C CYS A 312 1.12 -2.54 -16.30
N HIS A 313 0.39 -2.25 -17.38
CA HIS A 313 -0.63 -3.15 -17.94
C HIS A 313 -0.50 -3.28 -19.46
N GLN A 314 0.67 -2.91 -20.00
CA GLN A 314 1.07 -3.15 -21.38
C GLN A 314 0.21 -2.47 -22.45
N SER A 315 -0.58 -1.44 -22.10
CA SER A 315 -1.24 -0.62 -23.12
C SER A 315 -0.21 -0.05 -24.09
N GLN A 316 -0.46 -0.23 -25.39
CA GLN A 316 0.41 0.26 -26.45
C GLN A 316 -0.32 1.35 -27.21
N PHE A 317 0.34 2.49 -27.40
CA PHE A 317 -0.20 3.66 -28.07
C PHE A 317 0.59 3.92 -29.36
N ASP A 318 -0.10 3.95 -30.49
CA ASP A 318 0.50 4.20 -31.80
C ASP A 318 0.62 5.72 -32.05
N LEU A 319 1.85 6.24 -32.06
CA LEU A 319 2.10 7.66 -32.27
C LEU A 319 1.70 8.11 -33.67
N ASN A 320 1.79 7.22 -34.68
CA ASN A 320 1.38 7.55 -36.05
C ASN A 320 -0.13 7.80 -36.17
N GLN A 321 -0.92 7.33 -35.20
CA GLN A 321 -2.37 7.50 -35.09
C GLN A 321 -2.75 8.35 -33.86
N TYR A 322 -1.98 9.42 -33.58
CA TYR A 322 -2.23 10.34 -32.45
C TYR A 322 -2.34 9.64 -31.10
N ALA A 323 -1.39 8.73 -30.83
CA ALA A 323 -1.31 7.95 -29.60
C ALA A 323 -2.59 7.16 -29.31
N LYS A 324 -3.27 6.65 -30.34
CA LYS A 324 -4.41 5.75 -30.20
C LYS A 324 -3.97 4.43 -29.56
N PRO A 325 -4.70 3.90 -28.55
CA PRO A 325 -4.41 2.58 -28.02
C PRO A 325 -4.68 1.51 -29.09
N ILE A 326 -3.69 0.67 -29.35
CA ILE A 326 -3.77 -0.45 -30.32
C ILE A 326 -3.69 -1.82 -29.62
N PHE A 327 -3.36 -1.83 -28.33
CA PHE A 327 -3.30 -3.03 -27.49
C PHE A 327 -3.46 -2.65 -26.01
N GLY A 328 -3.86 -3.62 -25.19
CA GLY A 328 -4.01 -3.49 -23.74
C GLY A 328 -5.33 -2.81 -23.32
N PRO A 329 -5.50 -2.54 -22.02
CA PRO A 329 -6.78 -2.10 -21.44
C PRO A 329 -7.10 -0.60 -21.60
N ALA A 330 -6.18 0.21 -22.13
CA ALA A 330 -6.46 1.63 -22.35
C ALA A 330 -7.48 1.82 -23.48
N ALA A 331 -8.55 2.57 -23.20
CA ALA A 331 -9.65 2.79 -24.16
C ALA A 331 -9.64 4.17 -24.83
N ARG A 332 -8.80 5.10 -24.36
CA ARG A 332 -8.67 6.46 -24.91
C ARG A 332 -7.26 6.75 -25.42
N PRO A 333 -7.08 7.54 -26.49
CA PRO A 333 -5.77 8.02 -26.90
C PRO A 333 -5.13 8.89 -25.82
N LEU A 334 -3.80 8.94 -25.79
CA LEU A 334 -3.11 9.93 -24.97
C LEU A 334 -3.46 11.32 -25.53
N PRO A 335 -3.89 12.28 -24.69
CA PRO A 335 -4.23 13.61 -25.20
C PRO A 335 -2.97 14.30 -25.74
N GLN A 336 -3.11 14.95 -26.89
CA GLN A 336 -2.07 15.77 -27.51
C GLN A 336 -2.03 17.15 -26.86
N LEU A 337 -0.84 17.71 -26.68
CA LEU A 337 -0.59 19.09 -26.25
C LEU A 337 -0.22 19.93 -27.49
N PRO A 338 -0.91 21.07 -27.73
CA PRO A 338 -0.58 21.95 -28.84
C PRO A 338 0.67 22.77 -28.52
N ILE A 339 1.63 22.82 -29.45
CA ILE A 339 2.93 23.48 -29.24
C ILE A 339 3.31 24.42 -30.38
N SER A 340 4.17 25.38 -30.07
CA SER A 340 4.84 26.26 -31.03
C SER A 340 6.25 26.61 -30.54
N VAL A 341 7.02 27.33 -31.36
CA VAL A 341 8.34 27.82 -31.02
C VAL A 341 8.30 29.33 -30.92
N ASP A 342 8.89 29.88 -29.87
CA ASP A 342 8.93 31.32 -29.64
C ASP A 342 10.04 32.02 -30.45
N GLU A 343 10.12 33.34 -30.32
CA GLU A 343 11.09 34.19 -31.01
C GLU A 343 12.54 33.89 -30.58
N SER A 344 12.70 33.35 -29.37
CA SER A 344 13.99 32.94 -28.81
C SER A 344 14.39 31.52 -29.21
N GLY A 345 13.51 30.78 -29.90
CA GLY A 345 13.73 29.44 -30.40
C GLY A 345 13.45 28.31 -29.41
N PHE A 346 12.62 28.55 -28.38
CA PHE A 346 12.21 27.53 -27.39
C PHE A 346 10.77 27.08 -27.63
N PHE A 347 10.49 25.81 -27.32
CA PHE A 347 9.13 25.28 -27.37
C PHE A 347 8.28 25.82 -26.21
N TYR A 348 7.06 26.21 -26.54
CA TYR A 348 6.01 26.52 -25.58
C TYR A 348 4.68 25.90 -25.99
N ALA A 349 3.81 25.64 -25.02
CA ALA A 349 2.45 25.18 -25.26
C ALA A 349 1.55 26.37 -25.64
N THR A 350 0.75 26.21 -26.68
CA THR A 350 -0.22 27.23 -27.12
C THR A 350 -1.58 27.09 -26.45
N GLY A 351 -1.77 26.04 -25.66
CA GLY A 351 -2.97 25.73 -24.88
C GLY A 351 -2.77 24.48 -24.04
N ASP A 352 -3.81 24.08 -23.32
CA ASP A 352 -3.81 22.83 -22.55
C ASP A 352 -3.96 21.61 -23.48
N PHE A 353 -3.87 20.42 -22.89
CA PHE A 353 -4.14 19.17 -23.56
C PHE A 353 -5.53 19.14 -24.20
N THR A 354 -5.61 18.43 -25.32
CA THR A 354 -6.85 18.21 -26.08
C THR A 354 -7.97 17.45 -25.34
N GLY A 355 -7.70 16.98 -24.13
CA GLY A 355 -8.67 16.39 -23.22
C GLY A 355 -8.00 16.04 -21.88
N PRO A 356 -8.78 15.65 -20.86
CA PRO A 356 -8.25 15.33 -19.54
C PRO A 356 -7.17 14.26 -19.55
N VAL A 357 -6.11 14.54 -18.80
CA VAL A 357 -4.93 13.68 -18.66
C VAL A 357 -5.19 12.55 -17.68
N GLY A 358 -4.68 11.35 -18.01
CA GLY A 358 -4.76 10.19 -17.14
C GLY A 358 -6.09 9.44 -17.22
N PRO A 359 -6.46 8.67 -16.19
CA PRO A 359 -7.63 7.80 -16.16
C PRO A 359 -8.95 8.52 -16.44
N THR A 360 -9.94 7.77 -16.92
CA THR A 360 -11.31 8.28 -17.04
C THR A 360 -11.93 8.49 -15.65
N PHE A 361 -12.78 9.51 -15.53
CA PHE A 361 -13.65 9.76 -14.38
C PHE A 361 -15.11 9.88 -14.85
N TRP A 362 -16.06 9.86 -13.90
CA TRP A 362 -17.48 9.65 -14.18
C TRP A 362 -18.12 10.77 -15.04
N GLU A 363 -17.67 12.00 -14.86
CA GLU A 363 -18.17 13.19 -15.53
C GLU A 363 -17.54 13.43 -16.91
N LEU A 364 -16.55 12.62 -17.32
CA LEU A 364 -15.91 12.75 -18.62
C LEU A 364 -16.90 12.42 -19.76
N PRO A 365 -17.13 13.33 -20.73
CA PRO A 365 -17.97 13.05 -21.89
C PRO A 365 -17.46 11.83 -22.67
N LYS A 366 -18.40 11.02 -23.15
CA LYS A 366 -18.11 9.81 -23.93
C LYS A 366 -17.74 10.12 -25.37
#